data_AF-A0A3A9BSU6-F1
#
_entry.id   AF-A0A3A9BSU6-F1
#
_cell.length_a   1.000
_cell.length_b   1.000
_cell.length_c   1.000
_cell.angle_alpha   90.00
_cell.angle_beta   90.00
_cell.angle_gamma   90.00
#
_symmetry.space_group_name_H-M   'P 1'
#
loop_
_entity.id
_entity.type
_entity.pdbx_description
1 polymer ?
#
loop_
_entity_poly.entity_id
_entity_poly.type
_entity_poly.pdbx_seq_one_letter_code
_entity_poly.pdbx_strand_id
1 'polypeptide(L)'
;RLADRYISIQEATEGYDYTIYDMDYRELDGGVYDNPDITIRQALDEIVTDLKEPMHRSSLEGSIRTDDELIPIDYDELTEKAEQEAKHGIENRIRKDAEERKAVADFKARTEELFHGINGQSQEDIELSVYAYLQSKIDEYGINIELVDVAVSGSRCRGLEEAGSDLDVVVEYRGRESEDDLFNAFHEDGFTIGGVKVDINPITEGKTGTLGEYLPGVEAYLAEKRAALQEKAAEQAQEEKQTVVTLTVAECGEFHNFGEYHEGIADVPEAIAIFNRIPPERMNGIPSIGINIHTEGTESYEDTQMDIVSGRVADLEILDYVPDITDNPKAVEVIAELIDKLPDIEV
;
A
#
# COMPACT_ATOMS: atom_id res chain seq x y z
N ARG A 1 16.64 41.69 28.37
CA ARG A 1 17.22 40.97 27.22
C ARG A 1 18.73 40.90 27.39
N LEU A 2 19.32 39.73 27.17
CA LEU A 2 20.77 39.51 27.14
C LEU A 2 21.08 38.78 25.83
N ALA A 3 21.84 39.41 24.92
CA ALA A 3 22.04 38.91 23.56
C ALA A 3 20.71 38.48 22.88
N ASP A 4 20.57 37.19 22.56
CA ASP A 4 19.39 36.54 21.97
C ASP A 4 18.52 35.80 23.00
N ARG A 5 18.51 36.26 24.26
CA ARG A 5 17.68 35.72 25.34
C ARG A 5 16.85 36.80 26.04
N TYR A 6 15.63 36.44 26.38
CA TYR A 6 14.82 37.19 27.33
C TYR A 6 14.90 36.54 28.71
N ILE A 7 15.00 37.35 29.75
CA ILE A 7 15.04 36.89 31.14
C ILE A 7 13.95 37.67 31.85
N SER A 8 12.94 36.98 32.36
CA SER A 8 11.95 37.51 33.29
C SER A 8 12.33 37.08 34.70
N ILE A 9 12.18 37.98 35.67
CA ILE A 9 12.35 37.67 37.09
C ILE A 9 11.30 38.45 37.88
N GLN A 10 10.64 37.79 38.83
CA GLN A 10 9.56 38.36 39.64
C GLN A 10 9.65 37.92 41.10
N GLU A 11 9.10 38.70 42.03
CA GLU A 11 9.05 38.35 43.45
C GLU A 11 8.14 37.13 43.70
N ALA A 12 8.63 36.18 44.48
CA ALA A 12 7.93 34.98 44.92
C ALA A 12 7.86 34.90 46.45
N THR A 13 7.22 33.86 47.00
CA THR A 13 7.00 33.76 48.46
C THR A 13 8.31 33.62 49.26
N GLU A 14 9.31 32.91 48.71
CA GLU A 14 10.60 32.63 49.38
C GLU A 14 11.81 33.20 48.63
N GLY A 15 11.60 34.10 47.67
CA GLY A 15 12.67 34.68 46.87
C GLY A 15 12.17 35.20 45.52
N TYR A 16 12.70 34.65 44.43
CA TYR A 16 12.38 35.09 43.07
C TYR A 16 12.11 33.93 42.13
N ASP A 17 11.09 34.04 41.29
CA ASP A 17 10.89 33.14 40.16
C ASP A 17 11.52 33.77 38.92
N TYR A 18 12.24 32.99 38.14
CA TYR A 18 12.80 33.43 36.86
C TYR A 18 12.44 32.49 35.72
N THR A 19 12.39 33.05 34.52
CA THR A 19 12.18 32.30 33.28
C THR A 19 13.08 32.88 32.20
N ILE A 20 13.67 32.00 31.41
CA ILE A 20 14.55 32.33 30.29
C ILE A 20 13.83 31.89 29.02
N TYR A 21 13.70 32.82 28.07
CA TYR A 21 13.08 32.56 26.77
C TYR A 21 14.08 32.74 25.63
N ASP A 22 13.85 32.02 24.53
CA ASP A 22 14.47 32.32 23.24
C ASP A 22 13.86 33.57 22.59
N MET A 23 14.34 33.92 21.39
CA MET A 23 13.85 35.08 20.64
C MET A 23 12.43 34.93 20.10
N ASP A 24 11.90 33.71 20.10
CA ASP A 24 10.52 33.39 19.71
C ASP A 24 9.60 33.30 20.93
N TYR A 25 10.07 33.72 22.12
CA TYR A 25 9.33 33.71 23.39
C TYR A 25 9.02 32.31 23.93
N ARG A 26 9.73 31.28 23.48
CA ARG A 26 9.61 29.93 24.02
C ARG A 26 10.47 29.78 25.25
N GLU A 27 9.87 29.22 26.30
CA GLU A 27 10.58 28.92 27.55
C GLU A 27 11.70 27.90 27.29
N LEU A 28 12.91 28.27 27.71
CA LEU A 28 14.11 27.43 27.64
C LEU A 28 14.44 26.83 29.00
N ASP A 29 14.28 27.63 30.06
CA ASP A 29 14.53 27.24 31.44
C ASP A 29 13.73 28.14 32.38
N GLY A 30 13.44 27.63 33.57
CA GLY A 30 12.73 28.33 34.61
C GLY A 30 13.06 27.75 35.97
N GLY A 31 13.11 28.60 36.98
CA GLY A 31 13.54 28.18 38.30
C GLY A 31 13.13 29.15 39.40
N VAL A 32 13.34 28.68 40.62
CA VAL A 32 13.14 29.47 41.84
C VAL A 32 14.51 29.78 42.43
N TYR A 33 14.72 31.03 42.78
CA TYR A 33 15.89 31.53 43.46
C TYR A 33 15.51 31.85 44.91
N ASP A 34 15.70 30.87 45.80
CA ASP A 34 15.28 30.89 47.21
C ASP A 34 16.31 31.60 48.11
N ASN A 35 16.45 32.91 47.93
CA ASN A 35 17.27 33.72 48.82
C ASN A 35 16.68 35.14 48.94
N PRO A 36 15.84 35.38 49.97
CA PRO A 36 15.17 36.66 50.15
C PRO A 36 16.10 37.76 50.70
N ASP A 37 17.34 37.42 51.09
CA ASP A 37 18.30 38.38 51.65
C ASP A 37 19.01 39.23 50.57
N ILE A 38 18.82 38.89 49.28
CA ILE A 38 19.36 39.65 48.15
C ILE A 38 18.25 40.37 47.40
N THR A 39 18.61 41.45 46.71
CA THR A 39 17.67 42.18 45.84
C THR A 39 17.44 41.42 44.54
N ILE A 40 16.28 41.66 43.91
CA ILE A 40 15.96 41.13 42.57
C ILE A 40 17.05 41.43 41.53
N ARG A 41 17.74 42.57 41.68
CA ARG A 41 18.84 42.94 40.80
C ARG A 41 20.07 42.04 41.00
N GLN A 42 20.39 41.70 42.24
CA GLN A 42 21.48 40.79 42.55
C GLN A 42 21.15 39.36 42.08
N ALA A 43 19.92 38.91 42.28
CA ALA A 43 19.46 37.61 41.76
C ALA A 43 19.59 37.56 40.23
N LEU A 44 19.16 38.62 39.52
CA LEU A 44 19.34 38.73 38.08
C LEU A 44 20.80 38.75 37.65
N ASP A 45 21.66 39.49 38.36
CA ASP A 45 23.08 39.58 38.03
C ASP A 45 23.78 38.20 38.22
N GLU A 46 23.36 37.39 39.20
CA GLU A 46 23.83 36.01 39.37
C GLU A 46 23.39 35.11 38.20
N ILE A 47 22.11 35.11 37.84
CA ILE A 47 21.59 34.35 36.68
C ILE A 47 22.37 34.72 35.40
N VAL A 48 22.62 36.02 35.19
CA VAL A 48 23.40 36.50 34.04
C VAL A 48 24.87 36.08 34.10
N THR A 49 25.45 35.99 35.30
CA THR A 49 26.83 35.51 35.47
C THR A 49 26.93 34.05 35.07
N ASP A 50 25.99 33.23 35.51
CA ASP A 50 25.91 31.81 35.18
C ASP A 50 25.74 31.59 33.68
N LEU A 51 24.82 32.31 33.03
CA LEU A 51 24.61 32.24 31.57
C LEU A 51 25.83 32.68 30.73
N LYS A 52 26.75 33.45 31.33
CA LYS A 52 27.99 33.87 30.68
C LYS A 52 29.14 32.90 30.90
N GLU A 53 28.99 31.91 31.79
CA GLU A 53 30.07 30.99 32.09
C GLU A 53 30.42 30.12 30.87
N PRO A 54 31.71 30.01 30.52
CA PRO A 54 32.12 29.32 29.30
C PRO A 54 32.07 27.79 29.40
N MET A 55 31.89 27.22 30.60
CA MET A 55 32.14 25.79 30.82
C MET A 55 31.01 24.84 30.41
N HIS A 56 29.81 25.33 30.10
CA HIS A 56 28.69 24.46 29.72
C HIS A 56 27.78 25.13 28.68
N ARG A 57 28.21 25.24 27.41
CA ARG A 57 27.33 25.74 26.34
C ARG A 57 26.35 24.67 25.88
N SER A 58 25.08 24.91 26.15
CA SER A 58 23.90 24.17 25.70
C SER A 58 23.03 25.05 24.78
N SER A 59 21.80 24.63 24.51
CA SER A 59 20.80 25.47 23.83
C SER A 59 20.35 26.67 24.69
N LEU A 60 20.53 26.61 26.01
CA LEU A 60 20.08 27.64 26.95
C LEU A 60 20.82 28.97 26.76
N GLU A 61 22.15 28.94 26.63
CA GLU A 61 23.01 30.14 26.60
C GLU A 61 22.98 30.84 25.23
N GLY A 62 22.70 30.11 24.15
CA GLY A 62 22.57 30.71 22.82
C GLY A 62 23.82 31.45 22.34
N SER A 63 23.62 32.71 21.94
CA SER A 63 24.69 33.57 21.43
C SER A 63 25.38 34.41 22.52
N ILE A 64 25.02 34.23 23.80
CA ILE A 64 25.56 35.00 24.93
C ILE A 64 27.09 34.90 24.99
N ARG A 65 27.70 36.06 25.23
CA ARG A 65 29.13 36.28 25.43
C ARG A 65 29.36 36.99 26.75
N THR A 66 30.60 36.87 27.23
CA THR A 66 31.04 37.47 28.50
C THR A 66 30.83 38.98 28.54
N ASP A 67 30.96 39.67 27.41
CA ASP A 67 30.84 41.11 27.24
C ASP A 67 29.42 41.60 26.91
N ASP A 68 28.44 40.72 26.75
CA ASP A 68 27.07 41.13 26.45
C ASP A 68 26.40 41.85 27.63
N GLU A 69 25.74 42.96 27.35
CA GLU A 69 25.06 43.76 28.38
C GLU A 69 23.57 43.43 28.48
N LEU A 70 23.03 43.57 29.69
CA LEU A 70 21.59 43.51 29.94
C LEU A 70 20.91 44.77 29.39
N ILE A 71 19.97 44.56 28.48
CA ILE A 71 19.12 45.61 27.92
C ILE A 71 17.73 45.49 28.58
N PRO A 72 17.28 46.49 29.35
CA PRO A 72 15.93 46.53 29.89
C PRO A 72 14.89 46.50 28.77
N ILE A 73 13.79 45.79 29.01
CA ILE A 73 12.64 45.71 28.11
C ILE A 73 11.36 45.88 28.92
N ASP A 74 10.24 46.08 28.24
CA ASP A 74 8.93 46.12 28.87
C ASP A 74 8.55 44.72 29.36
N TYR A 75 8.25 44.60 30.66
CA TYR A 75 7.93 43.34 31.31
C TYR A 75 6.55 42.82 30.91
N ASP A 76 5.57 43.72 30.84
CA ASP A 76 4.19 43.37 30.50
C ASP A 76 4.14 42.92 29.03
N GLU A 77 4.88 43.61 28.14
CA GLU A 77 5.00 43.22 26.73
C GLU A 77 5.68 41.84 26.56
N LEU A 78 6.75 41.56 27.33
CA LEU A 78 7.42 40.25 27.28
C LEU A 78 6.47 39.13 27.72
N THR A 79 5.79 39.33 28.84
CA THR A 79 4.90 38.34 29.45
C THR A 79 3.71 38.06 28.53
N GLU A 80 3.09 39.10 27.96
CA GLU A 80 1.99 38.94 27.01
C GLU A 80 2.41 38.13 25.77
N LYS A 81 3.61 38.38 25.21
CA LYS A 81 4.11 37.63 24.05
C LYS A 81 4.46 36.18 24.39
N ALA A 82 5.05 35.93 25.56
CA ALA A 82 5.34 34.58 26.03
C ALA A 82 4.05 33.78 26.25
N GLU A 83 3.03 34.37 26.87
CA GLU A 83 1.71 33.76 27.02
C GLU A 83 1.05 33.48 25.67
N GLN A 84 1.15 34.40 24.72
CA GLN A 84 0.63 34.23 23.36
C GLN A 84 1.34 33.08 22.62
N GLU A 85 2.68 33.00 22.67
CA GLU A 85 3.43 31.90 22.05
C GLU A 85 3.12 30.56 22.72
N ALA A 86 3.08 30.51 24.06
CA ALA A 86 2.72 29.30 24.78
C ALA A 86 1.32 28.81 24.40
N LYS A 87 0.34 29.72 24.35
CA LYS A 87 -1.02 29.41 23.90
C LYS A 87 -1.04 28.93 22.45
N HIS A 88 -0.34 29.63 21.55
CA HIS A 88 -0.26 29.24 20.14
C HIS A 88 0.39 27.85 19.97
N GLY A 89 1.44 27.56 20.74
CA GLY A 89 2.08 26.25 20.78
C GLY A 89 1.14 25.15 21.24
N ILE A 90 0.37 25.38 22.30
CA ILE A 90 -0.66 24.44 22.79
C ILE A 90 -1.74 24.23 21.72
N GLU A 91 -2.26 25.29 21.13
CA GLU A 91 -3.29 25.22 20.07
C GLU A 91 -2.78 24.46 18.84
N ASN A 92 -1.54 24.70 18.41
CA ASN A 92 -0.93 23.98 17.30
C ASN A 92 -0.74 22.49 17.61
N ARG A 93 -0.32 22.14 18.83
CA ARG A 93 -0.20 20.73 19.27
C ARG A 93 -1.56 20.05 19.30
N ILE A 94 -2.58 20.69 19.88
CA ILE A 94 -3.95 20.15 19.89
C ILE A 94 -4.47 19.93 18.47
N ARG A 95 -4.22 20.88 17.56
CA ARG A 95 -4.60 20.74 16.15
C ARG A 95 -3.86 19.59 15.48
N LYS A 96 -2.53 19.51 15.64
CA LYS A 96 -1.70 18.43 15.08
C LYS A 96 -2.20 17.06 15.58
N ASP A 97 -2.36 16.90 16.89
CA ASP A 97 -2.87 15.67 17.50
C ASP A 97 -4.27 15.30 16.98
N ALA A 98 -5.15 16.28 16.77
CA ALA A 98 -6.48 16.04 16.23
C ALA A 98 -6.45 15.63 14.74
N GLU A 99 -5.58 16.25 13.94
CA GLU A 99 -5.35 15.90 12.53
C GLU A 99 -4.78 14.48 12.40
N GLU A 100 -3.81 14.11 13.23
CA GLU A 100 -3.23 12.76 13.25
C GLU A 100 -4.25 11.70 13.66
N ARG A 101 -4.97 11.91 14.76
CA ARG A 101 -6.04 10.98 15.19
C ARG A 101 -7.09 10.80 14.10
N LYS A 102 -7.45 11.88 13.42
CA LYS A 102 -8.39 11.82 12.29
C LYS A 102 -7.81 11.01 11.13
N ALA A 103 -6.55 11.22 10.77
CA ALA A 103 -5.90 10.46 9.71
C ALA A 103 -5.89 8.95 10.00
N VAL A 104 -5.58 8.55 11.25
CA VAL A 104 -5.65 7.15 11.69
C VAL A 104 -7.08 6.62 11.61
N ALA A 105 -8.06 7.36 12.12
CA ALA A 105 -9.47 6.95 12.10
C ALA A 105 -10.01 6.79 10.67
N ASP A 106 -9.73 7.73 9.78
CA ASP A 106 -10.13 7.67 8.37
C ASP A 106 -9.45 6.48 7.66
N PHE A 107 -8.18 6.21 7.96
CA PHE A 107 -7.46 5.04 7.42
C PHE A 107 -8.07 3.71 7.88
N LYS A 108 -8.39 3.58 9.18
CA LYS A 108 -9.02 2.37 9.74
C LYS A 108 -10.43 2.17 9.22
N ALA A 109 -11.24 3.22 9.13
CA ALA A 109 -12.59 3.15 8.55
C ALA A 109 -12.56 2.64 7.11
N ARG A 110 -11.60 3.13 6.30
CA ARG A 110 -11.41 2.63 4.93
C ARG A 110 -10.90 1.20 4.89
N THR A 111 -10.15 0.77 5.89
CA THR A 111 -9.70 -0.61 6.04
C THR A 111 -10.88 -1.52 6.29
N GLU A 112 -11.74 -1.20 7.25
CA GLU A 112 -12.93 -1.99 7.57
C GLU A 112 -13.84 -2.20 6.33
N GLU A 113 -13.95 -1.21 5.44
CA GLU A 113 -14.73 -1.33 4.20
C GLU A 113 -14.14 -2.31 3.17
N LEU A 114 -12.81 -2.43 3.12
CA LEU A 114 -12.09 -3.14 2.03
C LEU A 114 -11.42 -4.43 2.50
N PHE A 115 -11.33 -4.64 3.81
CA PHE A 115 -10.60 -5.76 4.38
C PHE A 115 -11.36 -7.08 4.18
N HIS A 116 -10.67 -8.06 3.61
CA HIS A 116 -11.19 -9.42 3.55
C HIS A 116 -10.84 -10.16 4.84
N GLY A 117 -11.85 -10.33 5.70
CA GLY A 117 -11.70 -10.93 7.02
C GLY A 117 -10.99 -12.29 7.04
N ILE A 118 -10.16 -12.54 8.06
CA ILE A 118 -9.43 -13.79 8.23
C ILE A 118 -10.20 -14.67 9.21
N ASN A 119 -10.64 -15.86 8.77
CA ASN A 119 -11.49 -16.75 9.57
C ASN A 119 -12.73 -16.07 10.19
N GLY A 120 -13.29 -15.08 9.48
CA GLY A 120 -14.45 -14.32 9.93
C GLY A 120 -14.15 -13.19 10.93
N GLN A 121 -12.88 -12.92 11.23
CA GLN A 121 -12.47 -11.77 12.04
C GLN A 121 -12.43 -10.49 11.21
N SER A 122 -12.95 -9.39 11.77
CA SER A 122 -12.83 -8.05 11.19
C SER A 122 -11.42 -7.48 11.35
N GLN A 123 -11.16 -6.29 10.80
CA GLN A 123 -9.90 -5.59 11.05
C GLN A 123 -9.78 -5.23 12.53
N GLU A 124 -10.84 -4.76 13.17
CA GLU A 124 -10.83 -4.44 14.61
C GLU A 124 -10.49 -5.66 15.49
N ASP A 125 -11.06 -6.83 15.18
CA ASP A 125 -10.77 -8.08 15.90
C ASP A 125 -9.29 -8.47 15.80
N ILE A 126 -8.70 -8.24 14.63
CA ILE A 126 -7.29 -8.51 14.36
C ILE A 126 -6.39 -7.54 15.13
N GLU A 127 -6.68 -6.24 15.08
CA GLU A 127 -5.90 -5.23 15.82
C GLU A 127 -5.92 -5.51 17.33
N LEU A 128 -7.09 -5.90 17.86
CA LEU A 128 -7.23 -6.29 19.26
C LEU A 128 -6.42 -7.56 19.59
N SER A 129 -6.43 -8.54 18.70
CA SER A 129 -5.68 -9.79 18.88
C SER A 129 -4.16 -9.54 18.88
N VAL A 130 -3.69 -8.66 17.97
CA VAL A 130 -2.30 -8.24 17.92
C VAL A 130 -1.93 -7.46 19.18
N TYR A 131 -2.75 -6.49 19.60
CA TYR A 131 -2.52 -5.73 20.83
C TYR A 131 -2.35 -6.66 22.05
N ALA A 132 -3.25 -7.64 22.21
CA ALA A 132 -3.18 -8.61 23.30
C ALA A 132 -1.92 -9.48 23.25
N TYR A 133 -1.52 -9.94 22.05
CA TYR A 133 -0.26 -10.66 21.85
C TYR A 133 0.95 -9.83 22.26
N LEU A 134 1.01 -8.58 21.81
CA LEU A 134 2.12 -7.67 22.11
C LEU A 134 2.21 -7.32 23.58
N GLN A 135 1.07 -7.07 24.25
CA GLN A 135 1.05 -6.84 25.69
C GLN A 135 1.61 -8.06 26.45
N SER A 136 1.25 -9.28 26.04
CA SER A 136 1.81 -10.50 26.63
C SER A 136 3.33 -10.57 26.46
N LYS A 137 3.86 -10.19 25.30
CA LYS A 137 5.30 -10.18 25.02
C LYS A 137 6.04 -9.11 25.84
N ILE A 138 5.45 -7.93 25.96
CA ILE A 138 5.96 -6.85 26.79
C ILE A 138 6.09 -7.31 28.24
N ASP A 139 5.05 -7.95 28.78
CA ASP A 139 5.02 -8.45 30.16
C ASP A 139 6.00 -9.62 30.37
N GLU A 140 6.07 -10.55 29.41
CA GLU A 140 6.95 -11.72 29.46
C GLU A 140 8.44 -11.34 29.51
N TYR A 141 8.86 -10.42 28.64
CA TYR A 141 10.25 -10.01 28.53
C TYR A 141 10.60 -8.80 29.43
N GLY A 142 9.61 -8.20 30.10
CA GLY A 142 9.81 -6.99 30.91
C GLY A 142 10.25 -5.78 30.09
N ILE A 143 9.72 -5.66 28.87
CA ILE A 143 10.03 -4.58 27.93
C ILE A 143 9.42 -3.28 28.46
N ASN A 144 10.19 -2.20 28.52
CA ASN A 144 9.72 -0.94 29.07
C ASN A 144 9.18 0.01 27.98
N ILE A 145 8.03 -0.34 27.43
CA ILE A 145 7.30 0.46 26.43
C ILE A 145 5.80 0.56 26.78
N GLU A 146 5.15 1.58 26.21
CA GLU A 146 3.69 1.75 26.19
C GLU A 146 3.20 1.63 24.74
N LEU A 147 2.24 0.75 24.47
CA LEU A 147 1.57 0.68 23.17
C LEU A 147 0.59 1.85 23.01
N VAL A 148 0.69 2.59 21.90
CA VAL A 148 -0.18 3.73 21.61
C VAL A 148 -1.41 3.30 20.81
N ASP A 149 -1.21 2.70 19.64
CA ASP A 149 -2.28 2.16 18.79
C ASP A 149 -1.71 1.14 17.78
N VAL A 150 -2.60 0.34 17.18
CA VAL A 150 -2.29 -0.74 16.24
C VAL A 150 -3.12 -0.54 14.97
N ALA A 151 -2.54 -0.66 13.78
CA ALA A 151 -3.27 -0.55 12.52
C ALA A 151 -2.94 -1.71 11.57
N VAL A 152 -3.96 -2.40 11.05
CA VAL A 152 -3.77 -3.35 9.93
C VAL A 152 -3.32 -2.56 8.71
N SER A 153 -2.20 -2.94 8.11
CA SER A 153 -1.59 -2.25 6.98
C SER A 153 -1.38 -3.19 5.79
N GLY A 154 -0.51 -2.79 4.86
CA GLY A 154 -0.10 -3.62 3.74
C GLY A 154 -1.21 -3.91 2.73
N SER A 155 -1.07 -5.00 2.00
CA SER A 155 -1.96 -5.31 0.88
C SER A 155 -3.40 -5.59 1.32
N ARG A 156 -3.56 -6.31 2.44
CA ARG A 156 -4.86 -6.75 2.96
C ARG A 156 -5.73 -5.59 3.41
N CYS A 157 -5.14 -4.50 3.90
CA CYS A 157 -5.94 -3.37 4.37
C CYS A 157 -6.73 -2.66 3.24
N ARG A 158 -6.39 -2.94 1.97
CA ARG A 158 -7.08 -2.36 0.80
C ARG A 158 -7.63 -3.41 -0.17
N GLY A 159 -7.71 -4.68 0.25
CA GLY A 159 -8.18 -5.77 -0.61
C GLY A 159 -7.26 -6.02 -1.81
N LEU A 160 -5.96 -5.79 -1.65
CA LEU A 160 -4.93 -5.90 -2.69
C LEU A 160 -4.02 -7.12 -2.49
N GLU A 161 -4.40 -8.03 -1.59
CA GLU A 161 -3.62 -9.21 -1.27
C GLU A 161 -3.74 -10.30 -2.34
N GLU A 162 -2.66 -11.05 -2.49
CA GLU A 162 -2.59 -12.26 -3.31
C GLU A 162 -2.70 -13.51 -2.43
N ALA A 163 -2.92 -14.67 -3.07
CA ALA A 163 -2.91 -15.96 -2.37
C ALA A 163 -1.57 -16.17 -1.64
N GLY A 164 -1.64 -16.37 -0.33
CA GLY A 164 -0.45 -16.56 0.52
C GLY A 164 0.18 -15.27 1.05
N SER A 165 -0.41 -14.10 0.80
CA SER A 165 0.05 -12.85 1.43
C SER A 165 0.02 -12.96 2.95
N ASP A 166 1.01 -12.39 3.62
CA ASP A 166 1.02 -12.16 5.06
C ASP A 166 0.01 -11.08 5.48
N LEU A 167 -0.11 -10.90 6.79
CA LEU A 167 -0.91 -9.85 7.42
C LEU A 167 0.04 -8.81 8.03
N ASP A 168 0.22 -7.69 7.34
CA ASP A 168 1.01 -6.59 7.83
C ASP A 168 0.25 -5.79 8.89
N VAL A 169 0.89 -5.48 10.01
CA VAL A 169 0.34 -4.67 11.10
C VAL A 169 1.38 -3.68 11.57
N VAL A 170 1.01 -2.42 11.73
CA VAL A 170 1.89 -1.36 12.21
C VAL A 170 1.47 -0.98 13.62
N VAL A 171 2.44 -0.80 14.51
CA VAL A 171 2.19 -0.60 15.94
C VAL A 171 2.96 0.61 16.41
N GLU A 172 2.27 1.66 16.82
CA GLU A 172 2.91 2.81 17.46
C GLU A 172 3.15 2.50 18.94
N TYR A 173 4.34 2.82 19.43
CA TYR A 173 4.67 2.71 20.84
C TYR A 173 5.49 3.91 21.35
N ARG A 174 5.50 4.08 22.66
CA ARG A 174 6.36 5.02 23.39
C ARG A 174 7.34 4.26 24.26
N GLY A 175 8.60 4.63 24.19
CA GLY A 175 9.66 4.02 24.98
C GLY A 175 11.03 4.35 24.42
N ARG A 176 12.06 3.70 24.97
CA ARG A 176 13.46 3.87 24.54
C ARG A 176 14.02 2.66 23.81
N GLU A 177 13.25 1.58 23.75
CA GLU A 177 13.60 0.38 23.00
C GLU A 177 13.71 0.74 21.51
N SER A 178 14.56 0.01 20.79
CA SER A 178 14.70 0.24 19.35
C SER A 178 13.59 -0.49 18.58
N GLU A 179 13.11 0.12 17.49
CA GLU A 179 12.13 -0.52 16.60
C GLU A 179 12.63 -1.89 16.09
N ASP A 180 13.94 -2.02 15.82
CA ASP A 180 14.53 -3.24 15.29
C ASP A 180 14.57 -4.35 16.36
N ASP A 181 14.89 -4.00 17.62
CA ASP A 181 14.88 -4.98 18.73
C ASP A 181 13.47 -5.46 19.02
N LEU A 182 12.48 -4.56 19.02
CA LEU A 182 11.08 -4.93 19.17
C LEU A 182 10.56 -5.76 18.00
N PHE A 183 10.95 -5.43 16.77
CA PHE A 183 10.61 -6.23 15.60
C PHE A 183 11.09 -7.68 15.79
N ASN A 184 12.33 -7.87 16.24
CA ASN A 184 12.85 -9.21 16.51
C ASN A 184 12.09 -9.91 17.64
N ALA A 185 11.85 -9.20 18.76
CA ALA A 185 11.15 -9.76 19.93
C ALA A 185 9.71 -10.18 19.60
N PHE A 186 8.99 -9.39 18.80
CA PHE A 186 7.60 -9.67 18.44
C PHE A 186 7.44 -10.80 17.43
N HIS A 187 8.51 -11.21 16.73
CA HIS A 187 8.49 -12.29 15.76
C HIS A 187 9.07 -13.62 16.26
N GLU A 188 9.55 -13.70 17.50
CA GLU A 188 10.20 -14.90 18.04
C GLU A 188 9.32 -16.17 17.95
N ASP A 189 8.02 -16.03 18.25
CA ASP A 189 7.08 -17.17 18.29
C ASP A 189 6.40 -17.47 16.95
N GLY A 190 6.64 -16.67 15.91
CA GLY A 190 5.95 -16.82 14.62
C GLY A 190 4.43 -16.65 14.73
N PHE A 191 3.99 -15.51 15.29
CA PHE A 191 2.58 -15.22 15.52
C PHE A 191 1.74 -15.32 14.23
N THR A 192 0.61 -16.01 14.32
CA THR A 192 -0.32 -16.21 13.21
C THR A 192 -1.75 -15.94 13.65
N ILE A 193 -2.56 -15.41 12.74
CA ILE A 193 -4.00 -15.25 12.92
C ILE A 193 -4.68 -16.03 11.81
N GLY A 194 -5.50 -17.01 12.20
CA GLY A 194 -6.18 -17.89 11.25
C GLY A 194 -5.26 -18.65 10.28
N GLY A 195 -4.02 -18.93 10.68
CA GLY A 195 -3.00 -19.56 9.85
C GLY A 195 -2.26 -18.62 8.91
N VAL A 196 -2.60 -17.32 8.89
CA VAL A 196 -1.86 -16.27 8.17
C VAL A 196 -0.77 -15.73 9.09
N LYS A 197 0.47 -15.65 8.60
CA LYS A 197 1.59 -15.04 9.32
C LYS A 197 1.31 -13.55 9.51
N VAL A 198 1.49 -13.06 10.74
CA VAL A 198 1.41 -11.63 11.03
C VAL A 198 2.81 -11.02 10.99
N ASP A 199 2.99 -9.98 10.19
CA ASP A 199 4.22 -9.17 10.15
C ASP A 199 3.98 -7.88 10.95
N ILE A 200 4.63 -7.75 12.10
CA ILE A 200 4.40 -6.66 13.05
C ILE A 200 5.53 -5.63 12.95
N ASN A 201 5.18 -4.44 12.50
CA ASN A 201 6.09 -3.33 12.28
C ASN A 201 5.94 -2.27 13.40
N PRO A 202 6.77 -2.32 14.45
CA PRO A 202 6.74 -1.32 15.52
C PRO A 202 7.36 0.00 15.07
N ILE A 203 6.70 1.11 15.37
CA ILE A 203 7.12 2.46 14.99
C ILE A 203 7.10 3.42 16.20
N THR A 204 7.95 4.42 16.15
CA THR A 204 8.08 5.48 17.15
C THR A 204 8.10 6.87 16.53
N GLU A 205 7.53 7.84 17.24
CA GLU A 205 7.58 9.27 16.88
C GLU A 205 9.02 9.75 16.60
N GLY A 206 10.01 9.22 17.31
CA GLY A 206 11.41 9.64 17.19
C GLY A 206 12.17 9.08 15.97
N LYS A 207 11.68 8.03 15.30
CA LYS A 207 12.38 7.38 14.16
C LYS A 207 11.50 7.30 12.92
N THR A 208 10.35 6.63 13.02
CA THR A 208 9.45 6.39 11.87
C THR A 208 8.29 7.39 11.81
N GLY A 209 7.95 8.03 12.93
CA GLY A 209 6.81 8.93 13.08
C GLY A 209 5.65 8.26 13.82
N THR A 210 4.61 9.03 14.12
CA THR A 210 3.34 8.50 14.67
C THR A 210 2.56 7.74 13.58
N LEU A 211 1.53 6.98 13.95
CA LEU A 211 0.63 6.38 12.95
C LEU A 211 -0.04 7.45 12.07
N GLY A 212 -0.35 8.62 12.63
CA GLY A 212 -0.94 9.74 11.89
C GLY A 212 0.00 10.30 10.81
N GLU A 213 1.31 10.22 11.03
CA GLU A 213 2.35 10.62 10.06
C GLU A 213 2.68 9.49 9.07
N TYR A 214 2.66 8.24 9.53
CA TYR A 214 3.07 7.07 8.75
C TYR A 214 2.00 6.58 7.75
N LEU A 215 0.76 6.42 8.20
CA LEU A 215 -0.32 5.82 7.41
C LEU A 215 -0.67 6.57 6.10
N PRO A 216 -0.57 7.92 6.01
CA PRO A 216 -0.72 8.62 4.74
C PRO A 216 0.28 8.15 3.66
N GLY A 217 1.51 7.80 4.05
CA GLY A 217 2.50 7.23 3.14
C GLY A 217 2.12 5.84 2.65
N VAL A 218 1.59 5.00 3.55
CA VAL A 218 1.03 3.67 3.19
C VAL A 218 -0.11 3.82 2.20
N GLU A 219 -1.03 4.76 2.44
CA GLU A 219 -2.16 5.01 1.55
C GLU A 219 -1.71 5.39 0.13
N ALA A 220 -0.72 6.29 0.02
CA ALA A 220 -0.16 6.69 -1.27
C ALA A 220 0.46 5.50 -2.00
N TYR A 221 1.27 4.69 -1.31
CA TYR A 221 1.88 3.48 -1.88
C TYR A 221 0.83 2.48 -2.37
N LEU A 222 -0.22 2.22 -1.60
CA LEU A 222 -1.27 1.27 -1.98
C LEU A 222 -2.13 1.80 -3.14
N ALA A 223 -2.35 3.12 -3.21
CA ALA A 223 -3.03 3.74 -4.34
C ALA A 223 -2.23 3.59 -5.65
N GLU A 224 -0.90 3.80 -5.61
CA GLU A 224 -0.01 3.56 -6.74
C GLU A 224 0.00 2.09 -7.15
N LYS A 225 0.11 1.17 -6.18
CA LYS A 225 0.05 -0.28 -6.43
C LYS A 225 -1.25 -0.68 -7.11
N ARG A 226 -2.40 -0.15 -6.65
CA ARG A 226 -3.72 -0.42 -7.25
C ARG A 226 -3.79 0.11 -8.69
N ALA A 227 -3.29 1.32 -8.95
CA ALA A 227 -3.28 1.90 -10.30
C ALA A 227 -2.43 1.04 -11.26
N ALA A 228 -1.24 0.60 -10.83
CA ALA A 228 -0.38 -0.26 -11.62
C ALA A 228 -1.02 -1.63 -11.94
N LEU A 229 -1.78 -2.21 -10.99
CA LEU A 229 -2.52 -3.45 -11.23
C LEU A 229 -3.65 -3.25 -12.25
N GLN A 230 -4.35 -2.13 -12.19
CA GLN A 230 -5.41 -1.79 -13.15
C GLN A 230 -4.85 -1.56 -14.56
N GLU A 231 -3.71 -0.89 -14.67
CA GLU A 231 -3.01 -0.69 -15.94
C GLU A 231 -2.59 -2.03 -16.55
N LYS A 232 -1.94 -2.90 -15.77
CA LYS A 232 -1.57 -4.26 -16.22
C LYS A 232 -2.78 -5.09 -16.65
N ALA A 233 -3.88 -5.03 -15.89
CA ALA A 233 -5.10 -5.74 -16.25
C ALA A 233 -5.74 -5.18 -17.54
N ALA A 234 -5.64 -3.87 -17.78
CA ALA A 234 -6.10 -3.25 -19.01
C ALA A 234 -5.21 -3.62 -20.22
N GLU A 235 -3.88 -3.67 -20.03
CA GLU A 235 -2.92 -4.13 -21.05
C GLU A 235 -3.18 -5.60 -21.40
N GLN A 236 -3.33 -6.49 -20.41
CA GLN A 236 -3.66 -7.89 -20.64
C GLN A 236 -5.02 -8.06 -21.34
N ALA A 237 -6.04 -7.31 -20.93
CA ALA A 237 -7.34 -7.31 -21.61
C ALA A 237 -7.32 -6.71 -23.03
N GLN A 238 -6.23 -6.01 -23.37
CA GLN A 238 -5.99 -5.45 -24.70
C GLN A 238 -5.13 -6.39 -25.56
N GLU A 239 -4.18 -7.12 -24.97
CA GLU A 239 -3.47 -8.25 -25.60
C GLU A 239 -4.43 -9.43 -25.88
N GLU A 240 -5.44 -9.64 -25.04
CA GLU A 240 -6.48 -10.66 -25.23
C GLU A 240 -7.57 -10.32 -26.29
N LYS A 241 -7.35 -9.36 -27.20
CA LYS A 241 -8.34 -9.00 -28.26
C LYS A 241 -7.66 -8.82 -29.63
N GLN A 242 -8.08 -9.39 -30.76
CA GLN A 242 -9.32 -10.07 -31.19
C GLN A 242 -8.96 -11.33 -32.01
N THR A 243 -9.12 -12.54 -31.45
CA THR A 243 -9.04 -13.75 -32.28
C THR A 243 -10.33 -13.92 -33.07
N VAL A 244 -10.24 -13.93 -34.39
CA VAL A 244 -11.35 -14.21 -35.31
C VAL A 244 -11.33 -15.70 -35.65
N VAL A 245 -12.35 -16.42 -35.18
CA VAL A 245 -12.60 -17.82 -35.56
C VAL A 245 -13.40 -17.85 -36.85
N THR A 246 -12.89 -18.57 -37.85
CA THR A 246 -13.54 -18.83 -39.14
C THR A 246 -13.40 -20.31 -39.53
N LEU A 247 -14.14 -20.75 -40.54
CA LEU A 247 -14.08 -22.09 -41.10
C LEU A 247 -13.37 -22.07 -42.44
N THR A 248 -12.77 -23.21 -42.79
CA THR A 248 -12.18 -23.49 -44.10
C THR A 248 -12.85 -24.73 -44.71
N VAL A 249 -12.89 -24.79 -46.03
CA VAL A 249 -13.38 -25.96 -46.76
C VAL A 249 -12.41 -26.29 -47.89
N ALA A 250 -11.89 -27.51 -47.91
CA ALA A 250 -10.94 -27.97 -48.91
C ALA A 250 -11.47 -29.20 -49.66
N GLU A 251 -11.17 -29.27 -50.96
CA GLU A 251 -11.41 -30.46 -51.78
C GLU A 251 -10.45 -31.61 -51.40
N CYS A 252 -9.27 -31.28 -50.88
CA CYS A 252 -8.29 -32.23 -50.38
C CYS A 252 -7.75 -31.76 -49.02
N GLY A 253 -8.15 -32.42 -47.93
CA GLY A 253 -7.69 -32.11 -46.57
C GLY A 253 -6.20 -32.41 -46.35
N GLU A 254 -5.63 -33.36 -47.09
CA GLU A 254 -4.18 -33.65 -47.00
C GLU A 254 -3.33 -32.53 -47.61
N PHE A 255 -3.83 -31.89 -48.67
CA PHE A 255 -3.15 -30.81 -49.37
C PHE A 255 -4.17 -29.76 -49.83
N HIS A 256 -4.47 -28.77 -48.98
CA HIS A 256 -5.50 -27.75 -49.26
C HIS A 256 -5.30 -26.99 -50.59
N ASN A 257 -4.08 -26.94 -51.12
CA ASN A 257 -3.76 -26.35 -52.42
C ASN A 257 -4.15 -27.23 -53.63
N PHE A 258 -4.62 -28.46 -53.43
CA PHE A 258 -5.05 -29.37 -54.49
C PHE A 258 -6.58 -29.39 -54.63
N GLY A 259 -7.08 -28.64 -55.62
CA GLY A 259 -8.50 -28.55 -55.93
C GLY A 259 -9.11 -27.24 -55.45
N GLU A 260 -10.39 -27.27 -55.06
CA GLU A 260 -11.12 -26.13 -54.55
C GLU A 260 -10.81 -25.88 -53.05
N TYR A 261 -10.56 -24.62 -52.68
CA TYR A 261 -10.28 -24.21 -51.29
C TYR A 261 -10.99 -22.89 -50.97
N HIS A 262 -11.64 -22.85 -49.82
CA HIS A 262 -12.37 -21.69 -49.31
C HIS A 262 -11.95 -21.41 -47.86
N GLU A 263 -11.72 -20.15 -47.54
CA GLU A 263 -11.31 -19.69 -46.22
C GLU A 263 -12.10 -18.46 -45.78
N GLY A 264 -12.03 -18.14 -44.48
CA GLY A 264 -12.72 -16.97 -43.93
C GLY A 264 -14.25 -17.12 -43.84
N ILE A 265 -14.75 -18.36 -43.82
CA ILE A 265 -16.19 -18.63 -43.74
C ILE A 265 -16.65 -18.40 -42.30
N ALA A 266 -17.65 -17.53 -42.10
CA ALA A 266 -18.09 -17.16 -40.76
C ALA A 266 -19.07 -18.18 -40.14
N ASP A 267 -19.87 -18.84 -40.98
CA ASP A 267 -21.04 -19.61 -40.54
C ASP A 267 -20.94 -21.10 -40.90
N VAL A 268 -21.24 -21.97 -39.92
CA VAL A 268 -21.26 -23.44 -40.09
C VAL A 268 -22.13 -23.91 -41.27
N PRO A 269 -23.38 -23.42 -41.45
CA PRO A 269 -24.22 -23.83 -42.58
C PRO A 269 -23.63 -23.50 -43.95
N GLU A 270 -22.89 -22.40 -44.06
CA GLU A 270 -22.22 -22.01 -45.31
C GLU A 270 -21.08 -22.97 -45.62
N ALA A 271 -20.23 -23.28 -44.64
CA ALA A 271 -19.16 -24.25 -44.80
C ALA A 271 -19.69 -25.64 -45.21
N ILE A 272 -20.77 -26.12 -44.57
CA ILE A 272 -21.43 -27.38 -44.94
C ILE A 272 -22.00 -27.33 -46.37
N ALA A 273 -22.56 -26.20 -46.78
CA ALA A 273 -23.10 -26.06 -48.13
C ALA A 273 -22.00 -26.08 -49.20
N ILE A 274 -20.83 -25.49 -48.92
CA ILE A 274 -19.66 -25.54 -49.80
C ILE A 274 -19.11 -26.98 -49.85
N PHE A 275 -18.93 -27.61 -48.69
CA PHE A 275 -18.44 -28.98 -48.57
C PHE A 275 -19.29 -29.99 -49.38
N ASN A 276 -20.61 -29.90 -49.27
CA ASN A 276 -21.53 -30.78 -50.00
C ASN A 276 -21.62 -30.49 -51.51
N ARG A 277 -21.13 -29.34 -51.99
CA ARG A 277 -21.08 -29.01 -53.42
C ARG A 277 -19.86 -29.60 -54.13
N ILE A 278 -18.85 -30.05 -53.38
CA ILE A 278 -17.65 -30.65 -53.94
C ILE A 278 -18.04 -31.99 -54.60
N PRO A 279 -17.87 -32.14 -55.92
CA PRO A 279 -18.33 -33.35 -56.61
C PRO A 279 -17.51 -34.57 -56.19
N PRO A 280 -18.15 -35.69 -55.79
CA PRO A 280 -17.45 -36.89 -55.34
C PRO A 280 -16.64 -37.57 -56.45
N GLU A 281 -16.88 -37.23 -57.72
CA GLU A 281 -16.12 -37.76 -58.86
C GLU A 281 -14.74 -37.11 -59.04
N ARG A 282 -14.46 -35.98 -58.35
CA ARG A 282 -13.14 -35.34 -58.39
C ARG A 282 -12.18 -36.10 -57.48
N MET A 283 -11.22 -36.82 -58.07
CA MET A 283 -10.29 -37.67 -57.34
C MET A 283 -9.07 -36.92 -56.78
N ASN A 284 -9.20 -35.64 -56.41
CA ASN A 284 -8.07 -34.83 -55.95
C ASN A 284 -7.72 -35.08 -54.47
N GLY A 285 -8.65 -35.63 -53.68
CA GLY A 285 -8.42 -35.95 -52.28
C GLY A 285 -9.71 -36.26 -51.52
N ILE A 286 -9.58 -36.36 -50.20
CA ILE A 286 -10.72 -36.44 -49.27
C ILE A 286 -11.10 -35.00 -48.90
N PRO A 287 -12.34 -34.54 -49.17
CA PRO A 287 -12.76 -33.19 -48.81
C PRO A 287 -12.75 -33.00 -47.29
N SER A 288 -12.48 -31.78 -46.82
CA SER A 288 -12.48 -31.45 -45.40
C SER A 288 -13.15 -30.12 -45.07
N ILE A 289 -13.60 -30.00 -43.81
CA ILE A 289 -13.98 -28.75 -43.17
C ILE A 289 -13.02 -28.53 -42.00
N GLY A 290 -12.31 -27.41 -42.00
CA GLY A 290 -11.38 -27.02 -40.95
C GLY A 290 -11.84 -25.79 -40.19
N ILE A 291 -11.16 -25.54 -39.06
CA ILE A 291 -11.28 -24.32 -38.27
C ILE A 291 -9.98 -23.51 -38.40
N ASN A 292 -10.10 -22.19 -38.47
CA ASN A 292 -8.99 -21.25 -38.49
C ASN A 292 -9.17 -20.20 -37.39
N ILE A 293 -8.13 -19.99 -36.59
CA ILE A 293 -8.07 -18.96 -35.56
C ILE A 293 -7.02 -17.93 -35.97
N HIS A 294 -7.50 -16.74 -36.34
CA HIS A 294 -6.67 -15.62 -36.74
C HIS A 294 -6.59 -14.57 -35.64
N THR A 295 -5.41 -14.01 -35.37
CA THR A 295 -5.28 -12.88 -34.45
C THR A 295 -5.29 -11.58 -35.25
N GLU A 296 -6.26 -10.68 -35.01
CA GLU A 296 -6.37 -9.44 -35.77
C GLU A 296 -5.07 -8.62 -35.69
N GLY A 297 -4.46 -8.36 -36.86
CA GLY A 297 -3.20 -7.62 -36.96
C GLY A 297 -1.95 -8.49 -37.11
N THR A 298 -2.07 -9.82 -37.06
CA THR A 298 -0.99 -10.75 -37.42
C THR A 298 -1.09 -11.17 -38.90
N GLU A 299 -0.03 -11.79 -39.42
CA GLU A 299 -0.03 -12.35 -40.77
C GLU A 299 -0.69 -13.75 -40.77
N SER A 300 -1.27 -14.18 -41.89
CA SER A 300 -2.06 -15.44 -41.94
C SER A 300 -1.26 -16.72 -41.73
N TYR A 301 0.08 -16.69 -41.84
CA TYR A 301 0.92 -17.85 -41.53
C TYR A 301 1.08 -18.07 -40.01
N GLU A 302 0.64 -17.11 -39.19
CA GLU A 302 0.62 -17.20 -37.72
C GLU A 302 -0.70 -17.79 -37.21
N ASP A 303 -1.66 -18.01 -38.11
CA ASP A 303 -2.96 -18.57 -37.77
C ASP A 303 -2.84 -20.04 -37.38
N THR A 304 -3.71 -20.45 -36.46
CA THR A 304 -3.88 -21.87 -36.13
C THR A 304 -5.04 -22.43 -36.95
N GLN A 305 -4.71 -23.29 -37.92
CA GLN A 305 -5.69 -24.00 -38.74
C GLN A 305 -5.61 -25.52 -38.50
N MET A 306 -6.76 -26.16 -38.36
CA MET A 306 -6.86 -27.63 -38.26
C MET A 306 -8.13 -28.15 -38.95
N ASP A 307 -8.01 -29.27 -39.66
CA ASP A 307 -9.15 -29.97 -40.25
C ASP A 307 -9.91 -30.74 -39.17
N ILE A 308 -11.21 -30.49 -39.05
CA ILE A 308 -12.08 -31.08 -38.03
C ILE A 308 -12.86 -32.26 -38.62
N VAL A 309 -13.37 -32.08 -39.84
CA VAL A 309 -14.10 -33.11 -40.59
C VAL A 309 -13.30 -33.45 -41.83
N SER A 310 -13.00 -34.74 -42.03
CA SER A 310 -12.41 -35.27 -43.26
C SER A 310 -13.31 -36.36 -43.85
N GLY A 311 -13.93 -36.05 -44.98
CA GLY A 311 -14.87 -36.94 -45.66
C GLY A 311 -16.14 -37.20 -44.84
N ARG A 312 -16.16 -38.32 -44.11
CA ARG A 312 -17.29 -38.71 -43.26
C ARG A 312 -16.87 -38.99 -41.82
N VAL A 313 -15.67 -38.59 -41.44
CA VAL A 313 -15.10 -38.81 -40.11
C VAL A 313 -14.70 -37.46 -39.52
N ALA A 314 -14.99 -37.25 -38.24
CA ALA A 314 -14.46 -36.16 -37.44
C ALA A 314 -13.56 -36.72 -36.35
N ASP A 315 -12.25 -36.55 -36.47
CA ASP A 315 -11.30 -36.99 -35.45
C ASP A 315 -11.06 -35.84 -34.47
N LEU A 316 -11.72 -35.90 -33.30
CA LEU A 316 -11.58 -34.88 -32.27
C LEU A 316 -10.42 -35.17 -31.30
N GLU A 317 -9.86 -36.38 -31.29
CA GLU A 317 -8.73 -36.73 -30.40
C GLU A 317 -7.48 -35.91 -30.75
N ILE A 318 -7.33 -35.52 -32.01
CA ILE A 318 -6.20 -34.68 -32.46
C ILE A 318 -6.21 -33.28 -31.82
N LEU A 319 -7.36 -32.79 -31.37
CA LEU A 319 -7.49 -31.46 -30.75
C LEU A 319 -6.80 -31.39 -29.39
N ASP A 320 -6.62 -32.51 -28.69
CA ASP A 320 -5.86 -32.58 -27.44
C ASP A 320 -4.40 -32.12 -27.61
N TYR A 321 -3.91 -32.06 -28.85
CA TYR A 321 -2.55 -31.60 -29.19
C TYR A 321 -2.52 -30.16 -29.73
N VAL A 322 -3.66 -29.46 -29.79
CA VAL A 322 -3.77 -28.09 -30.33
C VAL A 322 -4.50 -27.18 -29.32
N PRO A 323 -3.82 -26.76 -28.24
CA PRO A 323 -4.42 -25.98 -27.17
C PRO A 323 -5.01 -24.65 -27.66
N ASP A 324 -4.42 -24.05 -28.69
CA ASP A 324 -4.91 -22.81 -29.30
C ASP A 324 -6.38 -22.93 -29.79
N ILE A 325 -6.81 -24.14 -30.17
CA ILE A 325 -8.20 -24.43 -30.56
C ILE A 325 -9.04 -24.86 -29.35
N THR A 326 -8.56 -25.77 -28.50
CA THR A 326 -9.36 -26.29 -27.37
C THR A 326 -9.58 -25.28 -26.27
N ASP A 327 -8.66 -24.34 -26.08
CA ASP A 327 -8.74 -23.29 -25.06
C ASP A 327 -9.49 -22.06 -25.56
N ASN A 328 -9.85 -21.99 -26.86
CA ASN A 328 -10.64 -20.91 -27.44
C ASN A 328 -12.15 -21.25 -27.38
N PRO A 329 -12.96 -20.58 -26.52
CA PRO A 329 -14.36 -20.96 -26.32
C PRO A 329 -15.21 -20.82 -27.59
N LYS A 330 -14.90 -19.84 -28.45
CA LYS A 330 -15.62 -19.63 -29.72
C LYS A 330 -15.30 -20.74 -30.72
N ALA A 331 -14.05 -21.21 -30.74
CA ALA A 331 -13.66 -22.33 -31.60
C ALA A 331 -14.36 -23.63 -31.20
N VAL A 332 -14.42 -23.91 -29.89
CA VAL A 332 -15.15 -25.06 -29.34
C VAL A 332 -16.65 -24.98 -29.67
N GLU A 333 -17.28 -23.80 -29.57
CA GLU A 333 -18.68 -23.61 -29.94
C GLU A 333 -18.94 -23.90 -31.43
N VAL A 334 -18.09 -23.38 -32.32
CA VAL A 334 -18.18 -23.62 -33.77
C VAL A 334 -17.99 -25.09 -34.12
N ILE A 335 -17.04 -25.79 -33.49
CA ILE A 335 -16.83 -27.23 -33.68
C ILE A 335 -18.06 -28.01 -33.21
N ALA A 336 -18.59 -27.69 -32.03
CA ALA A 336 -19.78 -28.36 -31.51
C ALA A 336 -21.00 -28.17 -32.43
N GLU A 337 -21.22 -26.95 -32.94
CA GLU A 337 -22.29 -26.67 -33.91
C GLU A 337 -22.07 -27.43 -35.24
N LEU A 338 -20.83 -27.52 -35.72
CA LEU A 338 -20.48 -28.26 -36.94
C LEU A 338 -20.84 -29.75 -36.82
N ILE A 339 -20.48 -30.39 -35.71
CA ILE A 339 -20.78 -31.80 -35.45
C ILE A 339 -22.29 -32.04 -35.32
N ASP A 340 -23.01 -31.18 -34.58
CA ASP A 340 -24.47 -31.28 -34.44
C ASP A 340 -25.20 -31.21 -35.80
N LYS A 341 -24.72 -30.36 -36.71
CA LYS A 341 -25.31 -30.18 -38.04
C LYS A 341 -24.87 -31.21 -39.08
N LEU A 342 -23.99 -32.13 -38.74
CA LEU A 342 -23.53 -33.23 -39.59
C LEU A 342 -23.78 -34.60 -38.92
N PRO A 343 -25.05 -34.99 -38.70
CA PRO A 343 -25.41 -36.20 -37.96
C PRO A 343 -25.00 -37.51 -38.65
N ASP A 344 -24.61 -37.45 -39.92
CA ASP A 344 -24.23 -38.61 -40.73
C ASP A 344 -22.69 -38.85 -40.77
N ILE A 345 -21.94 -38.16 -39.91
CA ILE A 345 -20.49 -38.25 -39.72
C ILE A 345 -20.18 -39.17 -38.52
N GLU A 346 -19.14 -39.99 -38.67
CA GLU A 346 -18.55 -40.78 -37.59
C GLU A 346 -17.64 -39.88 -36.75
N VAL A 347 -17.91 -39.76 -35.45
CA VAL A 347 -17.13 -39.00 -34.47
C VAL A 347 -16.35 -39.96 -33.59
#